data_AF-A0A945RX82-F1
#
_entry.id   AF-A0A945RX82-F1
#
_cell.length_a   1.000
_cell.length_b   1.000
_cell.length_c   1.000
_cell.angle_alpha   90.00
_cell.angle_beta   90.00
_cell.angle_gamma   90.00
#
_symmetry.space_group_name_H-M   'P 1'
#
loop_
_entity.id
_entity.type
_entity.pdbx_description
1 polymer ?
#
loop_
_entity_poly.entity_id
_entity_poly.type
_entity_poly.pdbx_seq_one_letter_code
_entity_poly.pdbx_strand_id
1 'polypeptide(L)'
;MPECGFRRRMLPRAELGASLPELVILAFLVAVGLLGGVSAAQHATLRHRTEQTKKELRLIYRALMGDPAVDTFGFVGDLGELPARLEHLVVSGEYPAYTTSGHVLGVGMGWAGPYLAKTPEDVRLDEFGRAYSFDRDGDGQLRSSGADGLFGTRDDIVFPPSGSMCKGTLHVDVSGAGTAPVTVIVYGSSAGVESQRFASERPFVFEQVPLGLHVVEIRRGTGPESSQLSRKLVPLRDGSAFVAFRLPGERSEAPTP
;
A
#
# COMPACT_ATOMS: atom_id res chain seq x y z
N MET A 1 -11.93 94.27 -26.60
CA MET A 1 -12.16 93.49 -25.37
C MET A 1 -11.53 92.11 -25.56
N PRO A 2 -10.95 91.50 -24.51
CA PRO A 2 -9.53 91.14 -24.50
C PRO A 2 -9.23 89.70 -24.91
N GLU A 3 -8.01 89.52 -25.43
CA GLU A 3 -7.40 88.25 -25.80
C GLU A 3 -7.23 87.31 -24.59
N CYS A 4 -7.72 86.08 -24.74
CA CYS A 4 -7.62 85.04 -23.73
C CYS A 4 -6.25 84.35 -23.85
N GLY A 5 -5.29 84.77 -23.01
CA GLY A 5 -3.94 84.22 -22.97
C GLY A 5 -3.87 82.84 -22.31
N PHE A 6 -3.60 81.81 -23.11
CA PHE A 6 -3.36 80.45 -22.66
C PHE A 6 -1.96 80.31 -22.04
N ARG A 7 -1.85 80.50 -20.71
CA ARG A 7 -0.63 80.19 -19.95
C ARG A 7 -0.44 78.68 -19.87
N ARG A 8 0.46 78.13 -20.71
CA ARG A 8 1.02 76.79 -20.51
C ARG A 8 1.85 76.77 -19.22
N ARG A 9 1.32 76.17 -18.15
CA ARG A 9 2.15 75.73 -17.02
C ARG A 9 3.02 74.58 -17.51
N MET A 10 4.31 74.84 -17.70
CA MET A 10 5.31 73.79 -17.80
C MET A 10 5.37 73.07 -16.45
N LEU A 11 5.00 71.79 -16.43
CA LEU A 11 5.36 70.89 -15.34
C LEU A 11 6.90 70.78 -15.33
N PRO A 12 7.55 70.87 -14.16
CA PRO A 12 8.98 70.61 -14.06
C PRO A 12 9.25 69.19 -14.56
N ARG A 13 10.01 69.07 -15.64
CA ARG A 13 10.66 67.81 -16.00
C ARG A 13 11.65 67.51 -14.88
N ALA A 14 11.34 66.52 -14.05
CA ALA A 14 12.34 65.87 -13.22
C ALA A 14 13.29 65.14 -14.18
N GLU A 15 14.43 65.76 -14.47
CA GLU A 15 15.54 65.05 -15.11
C GLU A 15 16.09 64.06 -14.10
N LEU A 16 15.67 62.79 -14.20
CA LEU A 16 16.35 61.68 -13.56
C LEU A 16 17.69 61.46 -14.29
N GLY A 17 18.67 62.30 -13.96
CA GLY A 17 20.07 62.04 -14.28
C GLY A 17 20.58 60.91 -13.38
N ALA A 18 20.24 59.67 -13.72
CA ALA A 18 20.82 58.51 -13.03
C ALA A 18 22.34 58.55 -13.25
N SER A 19 23.08 58.72 -12.17
CA SER A 19 24.54 58.72 -12.25
C SER A 19 25.01 57.32 -12.66
N LEU A 20 26.05 57.24 -13.50
CA LEU A 20 26.69 55.97 -13.89
C LEU A 20 26.87 54.97 -12.72
N PRO A 21 27.35 55.36 -11.53
CA PRO A 21 27.48 54.42 -10.40
C PRO A 21 26.15 53.90 -9.85
N GLU A 22 25.08 54.69 -9.89
CA GLU A 22 23.76 54.29 -9.40
C GLU A 22 23.09 53.26 -10.33
N LEU A 23 23.30 53.43 -11.63
CA LEU A 23 22.87 52.46 -12.64
C LEU A 23 23.64 51.14 -12.53
N VAL A 24 24.93 51.19 -12.18
CA VAL A 24 25.75 49.99 -11.90
C VAL A 24 25.31 49.27 -10.63
N ILE A 25 25.01 50.01 -9.54
CA ILE A 25 24.53 49.40 -8.28
C ILE A 25 23.16 48.76 -8.49
N LEU A 26 22.23 49.42 -9.19
CA LEU A 26 20.91 48.86 -9.49
C LEU A 26 21.02 47.61 -10.36
N ALA A 27 21.85 47.64 -11.41
CA ALA A 27 22.07 46.48 -12.28
C ALA A 27 22.67 45.30 -11.49
N PHE A 28 23.61 45.57 -10.57
CA PHE A 28 24.19 44.55 -9.70
C PHE A 28 23.15 43.96 -8.75
N LEU A 29 22.33 44.78 -8.09
CA LEU A 29 21.28 44.30 -7.17
C LEU A 29 20.19 43.50 -7.90
N VAL A 30 19.80 43.92 -9.10
CA VAL A 30 18.86 43.16 -9.95
C VAL A 30 19.49 41.83 -10.36
N ALA A 31 20.75 41.81 -10.81
CA ALA A 31 21.42 40.58 -11.18
C ALA A 31 21.53 39.58 -10.01
N VAL A 32 21.93 40.05 -8.82
CA VAL A 32 22.00 39.22 -7.60
C VAL A 32 20.61 38.75 -7.17
N GLY A 33 19.60 39.62 -7.22
CA GLY A 33 18.23 39.27 -6.88
C GLY A 33 17.62 38.22 -7.80
N LEU A 34 17.86 38.32 -9.11
CA LEU A 34 17.41 37.34 -10.10
C LEU A 34 18.10 35.97 -9.91
N LEU A 35 19.41 35.95 -9.60
CA LEU A 35 20.15 34.71 -9.35
C LEU A 35 19.68 34.00 -8.07
N GLY A 36 19.46 34.74 -6.98
CA GLY A 36 19.00 34.19 -5.71
C GLY A 36 17.56 33.63 -5.75
N GLY A 37 16.66 34.30 -6.47
CA GLY A 37 15.25 33.90 -6.57
C GLY A 37 15.02 32.56 -7.29
N VAL A 38 15.79 32.27 -8.33
CA VAL A 38 15.65 31.04 -9.13
C VAL A 38 16.01 29.79 -8.33
N SER A 39 17.08 29.84 -7.53
CA SER A 39 17.51 28.70 -6.71
C SER A 39 16.48 28.33 -5.64
N ALA A 40 15.90 29.32 -4.95
CA ALA A 40 14.88 29.08 -3.93
C ALA A 40 13.61 28.44 -4.51
N ALA A 41 13.14 28.91 -5.67
CA ALA A 41 11.98 28.36 -6.36
C ALA A 41 12.19 26.91 -6.81
N GLN A 42 13.39 26.58 -7.31
CA GLN A 42 13.75 25.21 -7.68
C GLN A 42 13.76 24.27 -6.47
N HIS A 43 14.37 24.70 -5.35
CA HIS A 43 14.38 23.90 -4.13
C HIS A 43 12.98 23.69 -3.54
N ALA A 44 12.11 24.69 -3.59
CA ALA A 44 10.72 24.56 -3.16
C ALA A 44 9.95 23.53 -4.02
N THR A 45 10.12 23.59 -5.34
CA THR A 45 9.49 22.65 -6.28
C THR A 45 9.96 21.21 -6.05
N LEU A 46 11.27 21.00 -5.87
CA LEU A 46 11.83 19.68 -5.58
C LEU A 46 11.27 19.10 -4.27
N ARG A 47 11.26 19.89 -3.20
CA ARG A 47 10.67 19.47 -1.92
C ARG A 47 9.20 19.11 -2.06
N HIS A 48 8.44 19.90 -2.81
CA HIS A 48 7.03 19.61 -3.06
C HIS A 48 6.84 18.26 -3.75
N ARG A 49 7.55 18.02 -4.86
CA ARG A 49 7.47 16.75 -5.60
C ARG A 49 7.88 15.57 -4.72
N THR A 50 8.99 15.67 -4.00
CA THR A 50 9.43 14.63 -3.05
C THR A 50 8.36 14.28 -2.02
N GLU A 51 7.71 15.28 -1.41
CA GLU A 51 6.67 15.04 -0.42
C GLU A 51 5.39 14.45 -1.02
N GLN A 52 5.03 14.84 -2.25
CA GLN A 52 3.91 14.23 -2.97
C GLN A 52 4.21 12.78 -3.37
N THR A 53 5.39 12.48 -3.89
CA THR A 53 5.83 11.10 -4.16
C THR A 53 5.77 10.24 -2.90
N LYS A 54 6.25 10.73 -1.74
CA LYS A 54 6.13 10.00 -0.47
C LYS A 54 4.68 9.74 -0.05
N LYS A 55 3.75 10.66 -0.34
CA LYS A 55 2.32 10.45 -0.05
C LYS A 55 1.74 9.41 -1.00
N GLU A 56 2.05 9.51 -2.28
CA GLU A 56 1.60 8.56 -3.29
C GLU A 56 2.09 7.14 -3.01
N LEU A 57 3.39 6.97 -2.75
CA LEU A 57 3.96 5.67 -2.36
C LEU A 57 3.23 5.04 -1.17
N ARG A 58 2.86 5.84 -0.17
CA ARG A 58 2.07 5.39 0.98
C ARG A 58 0.65 4.97 0.58
N LEU A 59 0.02 5.71 -0.34
CA LEU A 59 -1.32 5.37 -0.84
C LEU A 59 -1.29 4.06 -1.64
N ILE A 60 -0.32 3.91 -2.55
CA ILE A 60 -0.15 2.67 -3.34
C ILE A 60 0.10 1.49 -2.40
N TYR A 61 1.00 1.65 -1.44
CA TYR A 61 1.28 0.58 -0.48
C TYR A 61 0.07 0.20 0.38
N ARG A 62 -0.74 1.18 0.81
CA ARG A 62 -2.02 0.90 1.51
C ARG A 62 -3.03 0.20 0.60
N ALA A 63 -3.08 0.53 -0.68
CA ALA A 63 -3.92 -0.20 -1.63
C ALA A 63 -3.46 -1.66 -1.80
N LEU A 64 -2.15 -1.91 -1.75
CA LEU A 64 -1.57 -3.26 -1.81
C LEU A 64 -1.86 -4.08 -0.54
N MET A 65 -1.53 -3.55 0.63
CA MET A 65 -1.51 -4.31 1.90
C MET A 65 -2.73 -4.07 2.79
N GLY A 66 -3.59 -3.12 2.42
CA GLY A 66 -4.71 -2.66 3.21
C GLY A 66 -4.37 -1.54 4.19
N ASP A 67 -5.38 -1.12 4.93
CA ASP A 67 -5.27 -0.11 5.98
C ASP A 67 -6.10 -0.58 7.19
N PRO A 68 -5.45 -0.89 8.32
CA PRO A 68 -6.13 -1.37 9.52
C PRO A 68 -7.09 -0.32 10.10
N ALA A 69 -6.94 0.97 9.78
CA ALA A 69 -7.83 2.02 10.27
C ALA A 69 -9.24 1.94 9.66
N VAL A 70 -9.38 1.33 8.47
CA VAL A 70 -10.67 1.14 7.77
C VAL A 70 -11.03 -0.34 7.57
N ASP A 71 -10.35 -1.22 8.30
CA ASP A 71 -10.58 -2.67 8.28
C ASP A 71 -10.49 -3.33 6.89
N THR A 72 -9.59 -2.84 6.04
CA THR A 72 -9.32 -3.44 4.72
C THR A 72 -7.97 -4.16 4.71
N PHE A 73 -7.90 -5.25 3.95
CA PHE A 73 -6.66 -6.00 3.69
C PHE A 73 -6.04 -5.66 2.32
N GLY A 74 -6.67 -4.76 1.57
CA GLY A 74 -6.21 -4.34 0.25
C GLY A 74 -6.13 -5.49 -0.76
N PHE A 75 -5.38 -5.25 -1.82
CA PHE A 75 -5.23 -6.17 -2.93
C PHE A 75 -4.72 -7.56 -2.48
N VAL A 76 -3.70 -7.61 -1.62
CA VAL A 76 -3.12 -8.87 -1.14
C VAL A 76 -4.13 -9.66 -0.31
N GLY A 77 -4.96 -8.97 0.49
CA GLY A 77 -6.03 -9.59 1.25
C GLY A 77 -7.07 -10.31 0.41
N ASP A 78 -7.49 -9.65 -0.65
CA ASP A 78 -8.60 -10.12 -1.48
C ASP A 78 -8.15 -11.18 -2.49
N LEU A 79 -6.92 -11.07 -3.01
CA LEU A 79 -6.38 -11.96 -4.04
C LEU A 79 -5.35 -12.97 -3.53
N GLY A 80 -4.79 -12.76 -2.33
CA GLY A 80 -3.79 -13.65 -1.73
C GLY A 80 -2.38 -13.51 -2.33
N GLU A 81 -2.15 -12.51 -3.18
CA GLU A 81 -0.87 -12.28 -3.84
C GLU A 81 -0.66 -10.81 -4.18
N LEU A 82 0.59 -10.43 -4.43
CA LEU A 82 0.91 -9.11 -4.98
C LEU A 82 0.49 -9.04 -6.45
N PRO A 83 0.06 -7.86 -6.94
CA PRO A 83 -0.29 -7.71 -8.34
C PRO A 83 0.93 -7.93 -9.22
N ALA A 84 0.73 -8.47 -10.43
CA ALA A 84 1.81 -8.56 -11.41
C ALA A 84 2.38 -7.18 -11.80
N ARG A 85 1.56 -6.12 -11.70
CA ARG A 85 1.88 -4.73 -12.06
C ARG A 85 0.93 -3.75 -11.36
N LEU A 86 1.36 -2.52 -11.10
CA LEU A 86 0.60 -1.55 -10.28
C LEU A 86 -0.74 -1.14 -10.89
N GLU A 87 -0.90 -1.27 -12.20
CA GLU A 87 -2.15 -1.00 -12.91
C GLU A 87 -3.30 -1.88 -12.42
N HIS A 88 -3.00 -3.07 -11.90
CA HIS A 88 -4.03 -3.96 -11.34
C HIS A 88 -4.67 -3.42 -10.05
N LEU A 89 -4.11 -2.36 -9.46
CA LEU A 89 -4.77 -1.62 -8.38
C LEU A 89 -5.93 -0.75 -8.88
N VAL A 90 -5.96 -0.43 -10.18
CA VAL A 90 -6.96 0.44 -10.80
C VAL A 90 -7.91 -0.35 -11.70
N VAL A 91 -7.40 -1.34 -12.42
CA VAL A 91 -8.20 -2.19 -13.33
C VAL A 91 -8.08 -3.65 -12.95
N SER A 92 -9.15 -4.44 -13.14
CA SER A 92 -9.18 -5.84 -12.73
C SER A 92 -8.19 -6.73 -13.49
N GLY A 93 -7.91 -6.42 -14.76
CA GLY A 93 -7.15 -7.30 -15.62
C GLY A 93 -7.82 -8.68 -15.74
N GLU A 94 -7.07 -9.74 -15.43
CA GLU A 94 -7.51 -11.14 -15.53
C GLU A 94 -8.05 -11.71 -14.21
N TYR A 95 -8.06 -10.93 -13.12
CA TYR A 95 -8.52 -11.42 -11.83
C TYR A 95 -10.03 -11.67 -11.81
N PRO A 96 -10.49 -12.72 -11.11
CA PRO A 96 -11.92 -12.96 -10.93
C PRO A 96 -12.56 -11.80 -10.15
N ALA A 97 -13.83 -11.49 -10.44
CA ALA A 97 -14.56 -10.46 -9.70
C ALA A 97 -14.75 -10.88 -8.23
N TYR A 98 -14.72 -9.91 -7.32
CA TYR A 98 -14.95 -10.18 -5.90
C TYR A 98 -16.31 -10.81 -5.64
N THR A 99 -16.34 -11.89 -4.87
CA THR A 99 -17.56 -12.56 -4.43
C THR A 99 -17.37 -13.17 -3.05
N THR A 100 -18.44 -13.24 -2.27
CA THR A 100 -18.53 -14.02 -1.02
C THR A 100 -19.29 -15.33 -1.22
N SER A 101 -19.98 -15.46 -2.36
CA SER A 101 -20.86 -16.60 -2.64
C SER A 101 -20.05 -17.80 -3.08
N GLY A 102 -20.27 -18.94 -2.41
CA GLY A 102 -19.59 -20.21 -2.72
C GLY A 102 -18.30 -20.45 -1.95
N HIS A 103 -17.85 -19.49 -1.12
CA HIS A 103 -16.67 -19.63 -0.28
C HIS A 103 -16.99 -20.11 1.13
N VAL A 104 -16.04 -20.78 1.78
CA VAL A 104 -16.18 -21.22 3.17
C VAL A 104 -16.42 -20.01 4.08
N LEU A 105 -17.47 -20.08 4.91
CA LEU A 105 -17.94 -19.00 5.77
C LEU A 105 -18.31 -17.68 5.07
N GLY A 106 -18.43 -17.67 3.74
CA GLY A 106 -18.72 -16.46 2.98
C GLY A 106 -17.57 -15.45 3.02
N VAL A 107 -16.33 -15.91 3.21
CA VAL A 107 -15.15 -15.05 3.07
C VAL A 107 -15.07 -14.54 1.64
N GLY A 108 -14.97 -13.23 1.49
CA GLY A 108 -14.89 -12.63 0.17
C GLY A 108 -13.50 -12.78 -0.44
N MET A 109 -13.45 -13.13 -1.71
CA MET A 109 -12.23 -13.32 -2.49
C MET A 109 -12.44 -12.79 -3.91
N GLY A 110 -11.36 -12.40 -4.57
CA GLY A 110 -11.39 -11.84 -5.93
C GLY A 110 -11.07 -10.34 -5.95
N TRP A 111 -11.08 -9.73 -7.12
CA TRP A 111 -10.74 -8.31 -7.26
C TRP A 111 -11.89 -7.42 -6.81
N ALA A 112 -11.69 -6.69 -5.70
CA ALA A 112 -12.66 -5.78 -5.09
C ALA A 112 -12.46 -4.31 -5.50
N GLY A 113 -11.54 -4.04 -6.42
CA GLY A 113 -11.14 -2.70 -6.80
C GLY A 113 -12.20 -1.88 -7.56
N PRO A 114 -11.83 -0.68 -8.04
CA PRO A 114 -10.49 -0.09 -7.99
C PRO A 114 -10.05 0.25 -6.56
N TYR A 115 -8.80 -0.08 -6.22
CA TYR A 115 -8.19 0.22 -4.92
C TYR A 115 -7.59 1.64 -4.86
N LEU A 116 -7.37 2.25 -6.02
CA LEU A 116 -6.88 3.63 -6.15
C LEU A 116 -7.78 4.42 -7.12
N ALA A 117 -8.09 5.66 -6.76
CA ALA A 117 -8.79 6.60 -7.64
C ALA A 117 -7.78 7.31 -8.58
N LYS A 118 -7.13 6.54 -9.45
CA LYS A 118 -6.13 6.98 -10.43
C LYS A 118 -6.41 6.34 -11.79
N THR A 119 -5.73 6.82 -12.83
CA THR A 119 -5.69 6.10 -14.11
C THR A 119 -4.59 5.01 -14.07
N PRO A 120 -4.66 3.98 -14.92
CA PRO A 120 -3.59 3.00 -15.08
C PRO A 120 -2.24 3.61 -15.47
N GLU A 121 -2.25 4.74 -16.17
CA GLU A 121 -1.04 5.47 -16.55
C GLU A 121 -0.45 6.21 -15.35
N ASP A 122 -1.29 6.92 -14.58
CA ASP A 122 -0.84 7.74 -13.46
C ASP A 122 -0.26 6.90 -12.31
N VAL A 123 -0.79 5.70 -12.06
CA VAL A 123 -0.30 4.84 -10.95
C VAL A 123 1.13 4.34 -11.16
N ARG A 124 1.64 4.43 -12.40
CA ARG A 124 2.99 3.97 -12.75
C ARG A 124 4.05 5.03 -12.49
N LEU A 125 3.67 6.30 -12.49
CA LEU A 125 4.61 7.42 -12.54
C LEU A 125 4.64 8.16 -11.21
N ASP A 126 5.82 8.62 -10.83
CA ASP A 126 5.99 9.55 -9.74
C ASP A 126 5.79 11.00 -10.19
N GLU A 127 5.88 11.92 -9.22
CA GLU A 127 5.75 13.37 -9.40
C GLU A 127 6.91 13.99 -10.21
N PHE A 128 7.94 13.21 -10.54
CA PHE A 128 9.00 13.59 -11.46
C PHE A 128 8.76 13.05 -12.88
N GLY A 129 7.66 12.33 -13.11
CA GLY A 129 7.29 11.72 -14.39
C GLY A 129 8.04 10.42 -14.68
N ARG A 130 8.54 9.73 -13.64
CA ARG A 130 9.38 8.54 -13.76
C ARG A 130 8.64 7.32 -13.24
N ALA A 131 8.91 6.17 -13.86
CA ALA A 131 8.28 4.93 -13.44
C ALA A 131 8.78 4.49 -12.06
N TYR A 132 7.87 4.05 -11.19
CA TYR A 132 8.21 3.36 -9.96
C TYR A 132 8.90 2.02 -10.24
N SER A 133 9.87 1.65 -9.40
CA SER A 133 10.31 0.27 -9.24
C SER A 133 9.44 -0.40 -8.17
N PHE A 134 8.94 -1.59 -8.47
CA PHE A 134 8.04 -2.35 -7.61
C PHE A 134 8.57 -3.78 -7.44
N ASP A 135 8.83 -4.19 -6.20
CA ASP A 135 9.25 -5.55 -5.87
C ASP A 135 8.03 -6.47 -5.71
N ARG A 136 7.59 -7.05 -6.83
CA ARG A 136 6.44 -7.97 -6.85
C ARG A 136 6.74 -9.34 -6.22
N ASP A 137 8.01 -9.77 -6.29
CA ASP A 137 8.41 -11.15 -5.97
C ASP A 137 8.89 -11.25 -4.51
N GLY A 138 9.21 -10.12 -3.88
CA GLY A 138 9.52 -10.01 -2.46
C GLY A 138 8.39 -9.37 -1.65
N ASP A 139 8.65 -8.16 -1.18
CA ASP A 139 7.96 -7.53 -0.05
C ASP A 139 6.92 -6.47 -0.45
N GLY A 140 6.75 -6.26 -1.75
CA GLY A 140 5.88 -5.22 -2.30
C GLY A 140 6.45 -3.81 -2.13
N GLN A 141 7.76 -3.66 -1.88
CA GLN A 141 8.41 -2.37 -1.76
C GLN A 141 8.33 -1.59 -3.07
N LEU A 142 8.09 -0.29 -2.93
CA LEU A 142 8.01 0.69 -3.99
C LEU A 142 9.18 1.67 -3.86
N ARG A 143 9.76 2.03 -5.01
CA ARG A 143 10.86 2.99 -5.08
C ARG A 143 10.66 3.96 -6.23
N SER A 144 10.81 5.26 -5.96
CA SER A 144 11.02 6.30 -6.96
C SER A 144 12.51 6.62 -7.07
N SER A 145 12.99 6.88 -8.28
CA SER A 145 14.37 7.31 -8.57
C SER A 145 14.60 8.80 -8.33
N GLY A 146 13.74 9.45 -7.56
CA GLY A 146 13.97 10.81 -7.07
C GLY A 146 14.01 11.84 -8.19
N ALA A 147 14.83 12.88 -8.00
CA ALA A 147 15.01 14.01 -8.89
C ALA A 147 16.07 13.77 -9.96
N ASP A 148 17.09 12.96 -9.70
CA ASP A 148 18.15 12.63 -10.66
C ASP A 148 17.72 11.57 -11.68
N GLY A 149 16.74 10.73 -11.32
CA GLY A 149 16.18 9.70 -12.18
C GLY A 149 16.99 8.42 -12.25
N LEU A 150 17.97 8.25 -11.35
CA LEU A 150 18.83 7.09 -11.27
C LEU A 150 18.54 6.32 -9.99
N PHE A 151 18.21 5.04 -10.09
CA PHE A 151 18.06 4.20 -8.90
C PHE A 151 19.40 3.94 -8.22
N GLY A 152 19.38 3.81 -6.89
CA GLY A 152 20.55 3.52 -6.06
C GLY A 152 21.29 4.77 -5.61
N THR A 153 20.72 5.95 -5.83
CA THR A 153 21.29 7.23 -5.40
C THR A 153 20.65 7.72 -4.10
N ARG A 154 21.07 8.89 -3.62
CA ARG A 154 20.68 9.42 -2.30
C ARG A 154 19.26 9.98 -2.29
N ASP A 155 18.73 10.39 -3.44
CA ASP A 155 17.40 10.98 -3.57
C ASP A 155 16.30 9.96 -3.89
N ASP A 156 16.64 8.67 -3.98
CA ASP A 156 15.67 7.59 -4.01
C ASP A 156 14.67 7.70 -2.85
N ILE A 157 13.40 7.55 -3.18
CA ILE A 157 12.31 7.55 -2.21
C ILE A 157 11.77 6.13 -2.14
N VAL A 158 11.99 5.46 -1.02
CA VAL A 158 11.64 4.06 -0.81
C VAL A 158 10.51 3.95 0.22
N PHE A 159 9.49 3.16 -0.09
CA PHE A 159 8.42 2.84 0.84
C PHE A 159 7.93 1.40 0.68
N PRO A 160 7.77 0.64 1.77
CA PRO A 160 8.13 0.99 3.14
C PRO A 160 9.67 1.04 3.30
N PRO A 161 10.20 1.83 4.27
CA PRO A 161 11.66 2.00 4.42
C PRO A 161 12.40 0.69 4.76
N SER A 162 11.73 -0.19 5.49
CA SER A 162 12.10 -1.59 5.68
C SER A 162 11.12 -2.45 4.92
N GLY A 163 11.57 -3.55 4.35
CA GLY A 163 10.69 -4.48 3.67
C GLY A 163 9.52 -4.94 4.51
N SER A 164 8.40 -5.24 3.86
CA SER A 164 7.16 -5.69 4.49
C SER A 164 6.75 -7.08 4.03
N MET A 165 6.29 -7.91 4.95
CA MET A 165 5.88 -9.26 4.56
C MET A 165 4.43 -9.25 4.06
N CYS A 166 4.23 -9.51 2.76
CA CYS A 166 2.91 -9.77 2.17
C CYS A 166 2.32 -11.15 2.55
N LYS A 167 3.11 -11.95 3.26
CA LYS A 167 2.76 -13.27 3.77
C LYS A 167 3.25 -13.40 5.21
N GLY A 168 2.62 -14.26 5.98
CA GLY A 168 2.97 -14.54 7.36
C GLY A 168 2.86 -16.00 7.72
N THR A 169 2.96 -16.26 9.02
CA THR A 169 2.88 -17.58 9.62
C THR A 169 1.66 -17.72 10.51
N LEU A 170 0.84 -18.73 10.26
CA LEU A 170 -0.32 -19.03 11.07
C LEU A 170 -0.04 -20.23 11.98
N HIS A 171 -0.11 -20.01 13.29
CA HIS A 171 0.02 -21.02 14.32
C HIS A 171 -1.36 -21.45 14.81
N VAL A 172 -1.64 -22.75 14.77
CA VAL A 172 -2.91 -23.32 15.20
C VAL A 172 -2.68 -24.25 16.39
N ASP A 173 -3.25 -23.90 17.54
CA ASP A 173 -3.25 -24.77 18.71
C ASP A 173 -4.61 -25.49 18.83
N VAL A 174 -4.57 -26.79 19.07
CA VAL A 174 -5.76 -27.63 19.20
C VAL A 174 -5.71 -28.43 20.49
N SER A 175 -6.54 -28.00 21.44
CA SER A 175 -6.72 -28.62 22.75
C SER A 175 -8.02 -29.44 22.81
N GLY A 176 -8.08 -30.42 23.72
CA GLY A 176 -9.26 -31.27 23.92
C GLY A 176 -9.40 -32.45 22.95
N ALA A 177 -8.48 -32.62 22.00
CA ALA A 177 -8.48 -33.76 21.07
C ALA A 177 -7.96 -35.08 21.68
N GLY A 178 -7.30 -35.04 22.85
CA GLY A 178 -6.57 -36.19 23.38
C GLY A 178 -5.50 -36.68 22.39
N THR A 179 -5.48 -37.98 22.14
CA THR A 179 -4.63 -38.65 21.13
C THR A 179 -5.34 -38.84 19.79
N ALA A 180 -6.59 -38.36 19.64
CA ALA A 180 -7.34 -38.54 18.41
C ALA A 180 -6.66 -37.79 17.25
N PRO A 181 -6.58 -38.40 16.05
CA PRO A 181 -6.04 -37.73 14.87
C PRO A 181 -6.92 -36.53 14.50
N VAL A 182 -6.26 -35.42 14.22
CA VAL A 182 -6.89 -34.16 13.82
C VAL A 182 -6.17 -33.61 12.59
N THR A 183 -6.96 -33.16 11.62
CA THR A 183 -6.46 -32.38 10.48
C THR A 183 -6.92 -30.93 10.63
N VAL A 184 -5.99 -30.00 10.46
CA VAL A 184 -6.25 -28.57 10.36
C VAL A 184 -6.24 -28.18 8.89
N ILE A 185 -7.28 -27.49 8.43
CA ILE A 185 -7.39 -26.96 7.08
C ILE A 185 -7.46 -25.44 7.17
N VAL A 186 -6.65 -24.76 6.36
CA VAL A 186 -6.65 -23.31 6.23
C VAL A 186 -7.13 -22.96 4.83
N TYR A 187 -8.25 -22.26 4.75
CA TYR A 187 -8.80 -21.69 3.54
C TYR A 187 -8.37 -20.23 3.41
N GLY A 188 -7.94 -19.83 2.22
CA GLY A 188 -7.52 -18.48 1.88
C GLY A 188 -7.58 -18.22 0.38
N SER A 189 -7.33 -16.97 -0.01
CA SER A 189 -7.32 -16.57 -1.42
C SER A 189 -5.99 -16.91 -2.09
N SER A 190 -6.02 -17.35 -3.34
CA SER A 190 -4.86 -17.47 -4.24
C SER A 190 -5.27 -17.03 -5.63
N ALA A 191 -4.68 -15.95 -6.13
CA ALA A 191 -5.11 -15.24 -7.34
C ALA A 191 -6.63 -14.95 -7.37
N GLY A 192 -7.23 -14.68 -6.21
CA GLY A 192 -8.67 -14.39 -6.10
C GLY A 192 -9.60 -15.59 -6.10
N VAL A 193 -9.06 -16.80 -6.04
CA VAL A 193 -9.81 -18.05 -5.96
C VAL A 193 -9.55 -18.73 -4.63
N GLU A 194 -10.56 -19.42 -4.10
CA GLU A 194 -10.41 -20.19 -2.87
C GLU A 194 -9.33 -21.28 -3.04
N SER A 195 -8.41 -21.30 -2.08
CA SER A 195 -7.34 -22.28 -1.97
C SER A 195 -7.34 -22.85 -0.55
N GLN A 196 -6.84 -24.07 -0.42
CA GLN A 196 -6.76 -24.75 0.87
C GLN A 196 -5.37 -25.35 1.11
N ARG A 197 -4.92 -25.30 2.36
CA ARG A 197 -3.72 -25.99 2.86
C ARG A 197 -4.10 -26.82 4.07
N PHE A 198 -3.43 -27.94 4.30
CA PHE A 198 -3.74 -28.81 5.43
C PHE A 198 -2.50 -29.29 6.17
N ALA A 199 -2.66 -29.56 7.46
CA ALA A 199 -1.65 -30.16 8.33
C ALA A 199 -2.31 -31.18 9.26
N SER A 200 -1.71 -32.36 9.39
CA SER A 200 -2.22 -33.47 10.23
C SER A 200 -1.27 -33.83 11.38
N GLU A 201 -0.12 -33.18 11.45
CA GLU A 201 0.91 -33.39 12.46
C GLU A 201 1.12 -32.12 13.28
N ARG A 202 1.39 -32.31 14.58
CA ARG A 202 1.67 -31.21 15.50
C ARG A 202 3.17 -30.88 15.48
N PRO A 203 3.56 -29.60 15.63
CA PRO A 203 2.71 -28.41 15.74
C PRO A 203 2.08 -28.04 14.38
N PHE A 204 0.85 -27.52 14.41
CA PHE A 204 0.17 -27.06 13.20
C PHE A 204 0.64 -25.64 12.87
N VAL A 205 1.61 -25.53 11.96
CA VAL A 205 2.19 -24.27 11.51
C VAL A 205 2.04 -24.17 10.00
N PHE A 206 1.48 -23.06 9.53
CA PHE A 206 1.33 -22.75 8.11
C PHE A 206 2.18 -21.53 7.79
N GLU A 207 3.24 -21.72 7.02
CA GLU A 207 4.11 -20.63 6.58
C GLU A 207 3.63 -20.07 5.23
N GLN A 208 4.11 -18.87 4.87
CA GLN A 208 3.82 -18.23 3.58
C GLN A 208 2.31 -18.09 3.32
N VAL A 209 1.54 -17.82 4.38
CA VAL A 209 0.10 -17.56 4.31
C VAL A 209 -0.10 -16.09 3.92
N PRO A 210 -0.78 -15.77 2.82
CA PRO A 210 -1.00 -14.37 2.43
C PRO A 210 -1.66 -13.55 3.54
N LEU A 211 -1.34 -12.25 3.63
CA LEU A 211 -2.15 -11.36 4.46
C LEU A 211 -3.60 -11.40 3.99
N GLY A 212 -4.55 -11.28 4.90
CA GLY A 212 -5.97 -11.40 4.56
C GLY A 212 -6.79 -12.10 5.62
N LEU A 213 -8.01 -12.43 5.21
CA LEU A 213 -8.97 -13.16 6.03
C LEU A 213 -8.94 -14.64 5.68
N HIS A 214 -8.69 -15.49 6.67
CA HIS A 214 -8.59 -16.94 6.48
C HIS A 214 -9.67 -17.67 7.27
N VAL A 215 -10.08 -18.84 6.80
CA VAL A 215 -10.88 -19.77 7.61
C VAL A 215 -10.00 -20.92 8.04
N VAL A 216 -9.95 -21.16 9.34
CA VAL A 216 -9.29 -22.33 9.92
C VAL A 216 -10.36 -23.31 10.34
N GLU A 217 -10.34 -24.49 9.74
CA GLU A 217 -11.24 -25.60 10.04
C GLU A 217 -10.46 -26.74 10.70
N ILE A 218 -11.05 -27.32 11.74
CA ILE A 218 -10.53 -28.49 12.45
C ILE A 218 -11.45 -29.66 12.13
N ARG A 219 -10.89 -30.75 11.60
CA ARG A 219 -11.61 -32.00 11.33
C ARG A 219 -11.04 -33.16 12.14
N ARG A 220 -11.89 -34.11 12.49
CA ARG A 220 -11.51 -35.38 13.16
C ARG A 220 -11.15 -36.43 12.11
N GLY A 221 -10.03 -37.13 12.31
CA GLY A 221 -9.52 -38.14 11.40
C GLY A 221 -8.42 -37.60 10.48
N THR A 222 -7.84 -38.49 9.67
CA THR A 222 -6.86 -38.17 8.63
C THR A 222 -7.51 -38.38 7.27
N GLY A 223 -7.53 -37.35 6.42
CA GLY A 223 -7.97 -37.47 5.02
C GLY A 223 -9.35 -36.87 4.72
N PRO A 224 -9.89 -37.15 3.51
CA PRO A 224 -11.04 -36.42 2.95
C PRO A 224 -12.38 -36.73 3.63
N GLU A 225 -12.51 -37.88 4.30
CA GLU A 225 -13.74 -38.27 5.02
C GLU A 225 -13.81 -37.75 6.47
N SER A 226 -12.90 -36.83 6.82
CA SER A 226 -12.82 -36.28 8.17
C SER A 226 -14.05 -35.44 8.51
N SER A 227 -14.59 -35.64 9.72
CA SER A 227 -15.77 -34.91 10.19
C SER A 227 -15.39 -33.54 10.73
N GLN A 228 -16.06 -32.49 10.27
CA GLN A 228 -15.87 -31.13 10.77
C GLN A 228 -16.18 -31.06 12.27
N LEU A 229 -15.23 -30.53 13.05
CA LEU A 229 -15.39 -30.31 14.50
C LEU A 229 -15.63 -28.84 14.83
N SER A 230 -14.84 -27.94 14.24
CA SER A 230 -14.88 -26.51 14.53
C SER A 230 -14.32 -25.71 13.38
N ARG A 231 -14.76 -24.46 13.24
CA ARG A 231 -14.20 -23.49 12.29
C ARG A 231 -14.10 -22.10 12.91
N LYS A 232 -13.10 -21.33 12.54
CA LYS A 232 -12.92 -19.93 12.96
C LYS A 232 -12.40 -19.10 11.80
N LEU A 233 -12.84 -17.85 11.79
CA LEU A 233 -12.29 -16.81 10.95
C LEU A 233 -11.02 -16.26 11.64
N VAL A 234 -9.93 -16.11 10.89
CA VAL A 234 -8.65 -15.65 11.42
C VAL A 234 -8.09 -14.57 10.50
N PRO A 235 -8.03 -13.31 10.94
CA PRO A 235 -7.33 -12.26 10.21
C PRO A 235 -5.82 -12.41 10.38
N LEU A 236 -5.06 -12.34 9.30
CA LEU A 236 -3.59 -12.26 9.30
C LEU A 236 -3.17 -10.90 8.74
N ARG A 237 -2.64 -10.02 9.61
CA ARG A 237 -2.29 -8.64 9.26
C ARG A 237 -0.79 -8.35 9.33
N ASP A 238 -0.08 -9.00 10.24
CA ASP A 238 1.24 -8.59 10.68
C ASP A 238 2.16 -9.80 10.91
N GLY A 239 2.55 -10.46 9.82
CA GLY A 239 3.61 -11.47 9.78
C GLY A 239 3.32 -12.78 10.54
N SER A 240 2.48 -12.79 11.58
CA SER A 240 2.06 -14.00 12.27
C SER A 240 0.68 -13.87 12.90
N ALA A 241 -0.05 -14.99 13.01
CA ALA A 241 -1.30 -15.07 13.76
C ALA A 241 -1.35 -16.37 14.57
N PHE A 242 -2.02 -16.31 15.72
CA PHE A 242 -2.22 -17.45 16.61
C PHE A 242 -3.72 -17.69 16.78
N VAL A 243 -4.16 -18.93 16.56
CA VAL A 243 -5.54 -19.33 16.79
C VAL A 243 -5.58 -20.60 17.62
N ALA A 244 -6.37 -20.55 18.69
CA ALA A 244 -6.58 -21.70 19.58
C ALA A 244 -7.99 -22.28 19.39
N PHE A 245 -8.06 -23.60 19.30
CA PHE A 245 -9.28 -24.39 19.30
C PHE A 245 -9.35 -25.22 20.58
N ARG A 246 -10.53 -25.21 21.21
CA ARG A 246 -10.88 -26.14 22.28
C ARG A 246 -12.01 -27.01 21.77
N LEU A 247 -11.69 -28.26 21.48
CA LEU A 247 -12.68 -29.24 21.06
C LEU A 247 -13.49 -29.67 22.29
N PRO A 248 -14.79 -29.94 22.14
CA PRO A 248 -15.57 -30.55 23.21
C PRO A 248 -14.88 -31.87 23.58
N GLY A 249 -14.40 -31.96 24.81
CA GLY A 249 -13.81 -33.20 25.31
C GLY A 249 -14.84 -34.30 25.19
N GLU A 250 -14.40 -35.50 24.80
CA GLU A 250 -15.24 -36.69 24.98
C GLU A 250 -15.63 -36.68 26.46
N ARG A 251 -16.93 -36.56 26.74
CA ARG A 251 -17.42 -36.83 28.09
C ARG A 251 -16.91 -38.22 28.40
N SER A 252 -15.97 -38.33 29.33
CA SER A 252 -15.66 -39.61 29.95
C SER A 252 -17.00 -40.16 30.39
N GLU A 253 -17.49 -41.21 29.73
CA GLU A 253 -18.59 -42.00 30.26
C GLU A 253 -18.15 -42.36 31.67
N ALA A 254 -18.88 -41.86 32.67
CA ALA A 254 -18.68 -42.30 34.03
C ALA A 254 -18.89 -43.82 34.02
N PRO A 255 -18.03 -44.62 34.65
CA PRO A 255 -18.24 -46.06 34.71
C PRO A 255 -19.61 -46.30 35.32
N THR A 256 -20.50 -46.93 34.54
CA THR A 256 -21.80 -47.40 35.02
C THR A 256 -21.54 -48.34 36.19
N PRO A 257 -22.18 -48.13 37.35
CA PRO A 257 -21.95 -48.93 38.56
C PRO A 257 -22.31 -50.41 38.38
#